data_AF-A0AAU0RRZ5-F1
#
_entry.id   AF-A0AAU0RRZ5-F1
#
_cell.length_a   1.000
_cell.length_b   1.000
_cell.length_c   1.000
_cell.angle_alpha   90.00
_cell.angle_beta   90.00
_cell.angle_gamma   90.00
#
_symmetry.space_group_name_H-M   'P 1'
#
loop_
_entity.id
_entity.type
_entity.pdbx_description
1 polymer ?
#
loop_
_entity_poly.entity_id
_entity_poly.type
_entity_poly.pdbx_seq_one_letter_code
_entity_poly.pdbx_strand_id
1 'polypeptide(L)' 'MHSKLDVAVMIGSGVPPSMRALGQQMCWVVLLNGERRGTAFASRHDAEECRSAWAAQLSMTA' A
#
# COMPACT_ATOMS: atom_id res chain seq x y z
N MET A 1 21.26 -3.02 -4.59
CA MET A 1 19.91 -2.83 -5.19
C MET A 1 19.09 -2.00 -4.20
N HIS A 2 18.67 -0.78 -4.55
CA HIS A 2 17.82 0.03 -3.65
C HIS A 2 16.35 -0.30 -3.91
N SER A 3 15.75 -1.07 -3.01
CA SER A 3 14.31 -1.31 -3.03
C SER A 3 13.58 -0.05 -2.56
N LYS A 4 12.76 0.55 -3.43
CA LYS A 4 11.99 1.75 -3.11
C LYS A 4 10.58 1.37 -2.63
N LEU A 5 10.19 1.91 -1.49
CA LEU A 5 8.87 1.75 -0.90
C LEU A 5 8.09 3.06 -0.93
N ASP A 6 6.98 3.08 -1.65
CA ASP A 6 6.08 4.22 -1.78
C ASP A 6 4.67 3.85 -1.31
N VAL A 7 3.92 4.83 -0.79
CA VAL A 7 2.48 4.68 -0.50
C VAL A 7 1.72 5.47 -1.55
N ALA A 8 0.82 4.80 -2.26
CA ALA A 8 -0.02 5.41 -3.28
C ALA A 8 -1.50 5.38 -2.85
N VAL A 9 -2.25 6.39 -3.28
CA VAL A 9 -3.71 6.44 -3.14
C VAL A 9 -4.34 5.98 -4.44
N MET A 10 -5.34 5.12 -4.36
CA MET A 10 -6.19 4.73 -5.47
C MET A 10 -7.58 5.30 -5.24
N ILE A 11 -8.18 5.88 -6.29
CA ILE A 11 -9.49 6.53 -6.25
C ILE A 11 -10.35 5.96 -7.39
N GLY A 12 -11.65 5.84 -7.17
CA GLY A 12 -12.59 5.44 -8.22
C GLY A 12 -12.44 3.99 -8.64
N SER A 13 -12.10 3.72 -9.91
CA SER A 13 -11.93 2.36 -10.45
C SER A 13 -10.67 1.66 -9.93
N GLY A 14 -9.73 2.42 -9.36
CA GLY A 14 -8.55 1.87 -8.70
C GLY A 14 -8.86 1.19 -7.35
N VAL A 15 -9.99 1.52 -6.73
CA VAL A 15 -10.38 0.94 -5.44
C VAL A 15 -10.93 -0.48 -5.65
N PRO A 16 -10.46 -1.48 -4.90
CA PRO A 16 -10.96 -2.86 -5.01
C PRO A 16 -12.49 -2.95 -4.88
N PRO A 17 -13.16 -3.85 -5.63
CA PRO A 17 -14.61 -4.01 -5.55
C PRO A 17 -15.12 -4.29 -4.13
N SER A 18 -14.36 -5.05 -3.34
CA SER A 18 -14.67 -5.34 -1.94
C SER A 18 -14.72 -4.08 -1.06
N MET A 19 -13.79 -3.14 -1.24
CA MET A 19 -13.80 -1.85 -0.54
C MET A 19 -14.89 -0.91 -1.05
N ARG A 20 -15.12 -0.90 -2.36
CA ARG A 20 -16.21 -0.10 -2.95
C ARG A 20 -17.57 -0.56 -2.45
N ALA A 21 -17.78 -1.87 -2.28
CA ALA A 21 -19.00 -2.42 -1.70
C ALA A 21 -19.23 -1.97 -0.25
N LEU A 22 -18.15 -1.68 0.49
CA LEU A 22 -18.18 -1.11 1.85
C LEU A 22 -18.34 0.43 1.85
N GLY A 23 -18.55 1.06 0.69
CA GLY A 23 -18.73 2.50 0.55
C GLY A 23 -17.42 3.31 0.47
N GLN A 24 -16.25 2.65 0.40
CA GLN A 24 -14.98 3.37 0.29
C GLN A 24 -14.77 3.92 -1.12
N GLN A 25 -14.49 5.22 -1.19
CA GLN A 25 -14.23 5.97 -2.43
C GLN A 25 -12.73 6.05 -2.77
N MET A 26 -11.88 5.76 -1.79
CA MET A 26 -10.42 5.78 -1.90
C MET A 26 -9.81 4.68 -1.04
N CYS A 27 -8.64 4.19 -1.43
CA CYS A 27 -7.84 3.28 -0.64
C CYS A 27 -6.35 3.55 -0.81
N TRP A 28 -5.54 3.09 0.14
CA TRP A 28 -4.09 3.23 0.10
C TRP A 28 -3.43 1.88 -0.18
N VAL A 29 -2.34 1.89 -0.92
CA VAL A 29 -1.56 0.69 -1.25
C VAL A 29 -0.08 0.98 -1.08
N VAL A 30 0.67 -0.04 -0.65
CA VAL A 30 2.12 0.01 -0.63
C VAL A 30 2.65 -0.50 -1.97
N LEU A 31 3.58 0.26 -2.54
CA LEU A 31 4.28 -0.06 -3.77
C LEU A 31 5.72 -0.41 -3.44
N LEU A 32 6.22 -1.51 -4.01
CA LEU A 32 7.62 -1.87 -4.02
C LEU A 32 8.15 -1.70 -5.44
N ASN A 33 9.12 -0.80 -5.63
CA ASN A 33 9.69 -0.47 -6.94
C ASN A 33 8.64 -0.10 -8.00
N GLY A 34 7.55 0.56 -7.57
CA GLY A 34 6.44 0.96 -8.43
C GLY A 34 5.38 -0.12 -8.66
N GLU A 35 5.59 -1.36 -8.21
CA GLU A 35 4.60 -2.42 -8.29
C GLU A 35 3.79 -2.52 -6.99
N ARG A 36 2.47 -2.68 -7.13
CA ARG A 36 1.60 -2.91 -5.97
C ARG A 36 1.91 -4.26 -5.35
N ARG A 37 2.33 -4.23 -4.09
CA ARG A 37 2.58 -5.44 -3.31
C ARG A 37 1.75 -5.40 -2.03
N GLY A 38 0.86 -6.38 -1.88
CA GLY A 38 0.04 -6.56 -0.69
C GLY A 38 -1.40 -6.07 -0.84
N THR A 39 -2.03 -5.84 0.30
CA THR A 39 -3.45 -5.46 0.42
C THR A 39 -3.66 -3.97 0.20
N ALA A 40 -4.88 -3.59 -0.19
CA ALA A 40 -5.35 -2.23 -0.06
C ALA A 40 -5.73 -1.96 1.40
N PHE A 41 -5.46 -0.76 1.86
CA PHE A 41 -5.77 -0.26 3.20
C PHE A 41 -6.86 0.80 3.13
N ALA A 42 -7.76 0.77 4.11
CA ALA A 42 -8.83 1.74 4.26
C ALA A 42 -8.35 3.09 4.80
N SER A 43 -7.17 3.13 5.41
CA SER A 43 -6.56 4.34 5.95
C SER A 43 -5.11 4.50 5.45
N ARG A 44 -4.66 5.74 5.36
CA ARG A 44 -3.25 6.04 5.07
C ARG A 44 -2.33 5.53 6.18
N HIS A 45 -2.78 5.61 7.43
CA HIS A 45 -1.96 5.26 8.58
C HIS A 45 -1.56 3.79 8.54
N ASP A 46 -2.53 2.89 8.32
CA ASP A 46 -2.27 1.45 8.23
C ASP A 46 -1.30 1.13 7.08
N ALA A 47 -1.44 1.84 5.95
CA ALA A 47 -0.53 1.68 4.80
C ALA A 47 0.91 2.13 5.13
N GLU A 48 1.08 3.23 5.87
CA GLU A 48 2.41 3.72 6.30
C GLU A 48 3.03 2.79 7.36
N GLU A 49 2.24 2.23 8.28
CA GLU A 49 2.73 1.21 9.21
C GLU A 49 3.23 -0.04 8.45
N CYS A 50 2.46 -0.51 7.48
CA CYS A 50 2.85 -1.63 6.63
C CYS A 50 4.14 -1.32 5.83
N ARG A 51 4.23 -0.11 5.27
CA ARG A 51 5.44 0.37 4.58
C ARG A 51 6.65 0.38 5.52
N SER A 52 6.49 0.83 6.76
CA SER A 52 7.56 0.84 7.76
C SER A 52 8.02 -0.58 8.11
N ALA A 53 7.08 -1.51 8.29
CA ALA A 53 7.39 -2.92 8.52
C ALA A 53 8.14 -3.55 7.35
N TRP A 54 7.75 -3.24 6.11
CA TRP A 54 8.47 -3.66 4.91
C TRP A 54 9.86 -3.05 4.81
N ALA A 55 10.01 -1.76 5.15
CA ALA A 55 11.31 -1.10 5.16
C ALA A 55 12.26 -1.78 6.16
N ALA A 56 11.77 -2.10 7.36
CA ALA A 56 12.52 -2.85 8.36
C ALA A 56 12.93 -4.23 7.83
N GLN A 57 12.01 -5.00 7.26
CA GLN A 57 12.34 -6.31 6.67
C GLN A 57 13.36 -6.20 5.55
N LEU A 58 13.21 -5.26 4.62
CA LEU A 58 14.15 -5.07 3.51
C LEU A 58 15.54 -4.62 4.00
N SER A 59 15.61 -3.90 5.12
CA SER A 59 16.88 -3.53 5.75
C SER A 59 17.58 -4.70 6.45
N MET A 60 16.82 -5.71 6.92
CA MET A 60 17.39 -6.91 7.54
C MET A 60 17.91 -7.92 6.52
N THR A 61 17.44 -7.86 5.28
CA THR A 61 17.82 -8.79 4.19
C THR A 61 18.87 -8.21 3.24
N ALA A 62 19.39 -7.00 3.52
CA ALA A 62 20.42 -6.31 2.74
C ALA A 62 21.81 -6.50 3.36
#